data_AF-A0A4Q9HZP8-F1
#
_entry.id   AF-A0A4Q9HZP8-F1
#
_cell.length_a   1.000
_cell.length_b   1.000
_cell.length_c   1.000
_cell.angle_alpha   90.00
_cell.angle_beta   90.00
_cell.angle_gamma   90.00
#
_symmetry.space_group_name_H-M   'P 1'
#
loop_
_entity.id
_entity.type
_entity.pdbx_description
1 polymer ?
#
loop_
_entity_poly.entity_id
_entity_poly.type
_entity_poly.pdbx_seq_one_letter_code
_entity_poly.pdbx_strand_id
1 'polypeptide(L)'
;MSLMTDGKAPGPVRFYLACDRGKCTERISFDLVISEPRPDEEADFLGHILHEAHHAAPLIADLGWVFIQGGEGYWCPACAGPTRDTGTPDPS
;
A
#
# COMPACT_ATOMS: atom_id res chain seq x y z
N MET A 1 0.40 9.08 4.40
CA MET A 1 1.18 8.17 3.53
C MET A 1 1.50 6.88 4.26
N SER A 2 0.95 5.76 3.79
CA SER A 2 1.17 4.42 4.35
C SER A 2 2.10 3.54 3.52
N LEU A 3 2.45 4.01 2.33
CA LEU A 3 3.37 3.39 1.39
C LEU A 3 4.62 4.27 1.28
N MET A 4 5.78 3.66 1.47
CA MET A 4 7.10 4.29 1.30
C MET A 4 7.96 3.42 0.40
N THR A 5 8.92 4.01 -0.29
CA THR A 5 9.85 3.28 -1.17
C THR A 5 11.31 3.59 -0.85
N ASP A 6 12.20 2.64 -1.17
CA ASP A 6 13.65 2.78 -1.09
C ASP A 6 14.30 2.12 -2.31
N GLY A 7 15.13 2.86 -3.04
CA GLY A 7 15.70 2.44 -4.31
C GLY A 7 15.60 3.52 -5.40
N LYS A 8 16.04 3.19 -6.60
CA LYS A 8 15.96 4.08 -7.77
C LYS A 8 15.60 3.29 -9.02
N ALA A 9 14.62 3.79 -9.75
CA ALA A 9 14.31 3.31 -11.08
C ALA A 9 15.24 3.96 -12.14
N PRO A 10 15.72 3.21 -13.15
CA PRO A 10 15.49 1.79 -13.36
C PRO A 10 16.32 0.92 -12.39
N GLY A 11 15.70 -0.10 -11.81
CA GLY A 11 16.35 -0.95 -10.81
C GLY A 11 15.39 -1.53 -9.77
N PRO A 12 15.92 -2.29 -8.79
CA PRO A 12 15.12 -2.75 -7.66
C PRO A 12 14.69 -1.55 -6.80
N VAL A 13 13.40 -1.52 -6.50
CA VAL A 13 12.76 -0.59 -5.59
C VAL A 13 12.03 -1.39 -4.53
N ARG A 14 12.38 -1.17 -3.26
CA ARG A 14 11.73 -1.77 -2.11
C ARG A 14 10.53 -0.93 -1.72
N PHE A 15 9.41 -1.58 -1.51
CA PHE A 15 8.17 -0.99 -1.00
C PHE A 15 7.99 -1.38 0.47
N TYR A 16 7.55 -0.43 1.27
CA TYR A 16 7.14 -0.61 2.66
C TYR A 16 5.69 -0.18 2.77
N LEU A 17 4.82 -1.11 3.15
CA LEU A 17 3.39 -0.86 3.26
C LEU A 17 2.93 -1.08 4.69
N ALA A 18 2.21 -0.11 5.25
CA ALA A 18 1.58 -0.19 6.55
C ALA A 18 0.06 -0.12 6.44
N CYS A 19 -0.65 -0.81 7.35
CA CYS A 19 -2.09 -0.71 7.43
C CYS A 19 -2.53 0.60 8.09
N ASP A 20 -3.41 1.34 7.42
CA ASP A 20 -3.93 2.63 7.91
C ASP A 20 -5.12 2.50 8.88
N ARG A 21 -5.54 1.29 9.19
CA ARG A 21 -6.57 1.07 10.20
C ARG A 21 -5.95 1.36 11.57
N GLY A 22 -6.42 2.39 12.27
CA GLY A 22 -5.70 3.04 13.39
C GLY A 22 -5.20 2.21 14.59
N LYS A 23 -5.57 0.93 14.73
CA LYS A 23 -4.99 0.02 15.75
C LYS A 23 -4.22 -1.16 15.15
N CYS A 24 -4.20 -1.29 13.83
CA CYS A 24 -3.52 -2.36 13.13
C CYS A 24 -2.04 -2.02 13.03
N THR A 25 -1.18 -2.97 13.37
CA THR A 25 0.28 -2.83 13.26
C THR A 25 0.84 -3.63 12.09
N GLU A 26 -0.03 -4.18 11.24
CA GLU A 26 0.34 -4.98 10.08
C GLU A 26 1.19 -4.15 9.12
N ARG A 27 2.33 -4.71 8.73
CA ARG A 27 3.28 -4.11 7.81
C ARG A 27 3.90 -5.20 6.95
N ILE A 28 4.11 -4.88 5.67
CA ILE A 28 4.86 -5.73 4.76
C ILE A 28 5.94 -4.94 4.05
N SER A 29 6.96 -5.65 3.56
CA SER A 29 7.94 -5.12 2.62
C SER A 29 8.13 -6.09 1.47
N PHE A 30 8.35 -5.56 0.28
CA PHE A 30 8.60 -6.36 -0.92
C PHE A 30 9.40 -5.55 -1.94
N ASP A 31 10.12 -6.24 -2.82
CA ASP A 31 10.96 -5.62 -3.84
C ASP A 31 10.30 -5.78 -5.23
N LEU A 32 10.32 -4.71 -6.02
CA LEU A 32 9.92 -4.72 -7.43
C LEU A 32 11.04 -4.13 -8.28
N VAL A 33 11.35 -4.79 -9.40
CA VAL A 33 12.26 -4.22 -10.40
C VAL A 33 11.46 -3.33 -11.33
N ILE A 34 11.68 -2.02 -11.25
CA ILE A 34 11.05 -1.05 -12.15
C ILE A 34 12.00 -0.82 -13.31
N SER A 35 11.55 -1.17 -14.53
CA SER A 35 12.34 -1.00 -15.76
C SER A 35 12.25 0.40 -16.35
N GLU A 36 11.23 1.16 -15.98
CA GLU A 36 11.00 2.52 -16.49
C GLU A 36 11.93 3.52 -15.79
N PRO A 37 12.47 4.50 -16.51
CA PRO A 37 13.30 5.55 -15.91
C PRO A 37 12.46 6.45 -15.01
N ARG A 38 13.09 7.03 -13.99
CA ARG A 38 12.48 8.07 -13.15
C ARG A 38 12.04 9.27 -14.02
N PRO A 39 10.89 9.92 -13.73
CA PRO A 39 10.56 11.22 -14.29
C PRO A 39 11.68 12.24 -14.05
N ASP A 40 11.79 13.26 -14.91
CA ASP A 40 12.67 14.40 -14.63
C ASP A 40 12.15 15.22 -13.43
N GLU A 41 13.04 16.03 -12.83
CA GLU A 41 12.70 16.84 -11.63
C GLU A 41 11.55 17.83 -11.87
N GLU A 42 11.33 18.28 -13.11
CA GLU A 42 10.23 19.18 -13.45
C GLU A 42 8.87 18.47 -13.52
N ALA A 43 8.84 17.20 -13.93
CA ALA A 43 7.65 16.36 -13.87
C ALA A 43 7.38 15.78 -12.47
N ASP A 44 8.33 15.92 -11.55
CA ASP A 44 8.29 15.35 -10.20
C ASP A 44 7.58 16.25 -9.17
N PHE A 45 6.35 16.68 -9.48
CA PHE A 45 5.55 17.58 -8.63
C PHE A 45 5.20 17.01 -7.24
N LEU A 46 5.41 15.70 -7.00
CA LEU A 46 5.11 14.98 -5.76
C LEU A 46 6.25 14.06 -5.28
N GLY A 47 7.47 14.21 -5.81
CA GLY A 47 8.68 13.58 -5.28
C GLY A 47 8.63 12.05 -5.21
N HIS A 48 8.28 11.37 -6.30
CA HIS A 48 8.35 9.90 -6.50
C HIS A 48 7.17 9.02 -6.04
N ILE A 49 6.21 9.52 -5.25
CA ILE A 49 5.23 8.63 -4.59
C ILE A 49 4.13 8.09 -5.53
N LEU A 50 3.74 8.82 -6.58
CA LEU A 50 2.63 8.39 -7.45
C LEU A 50 3.04 7.42 -8.56
N HIS A 51 4.22 7.59 -9.16
CA HIS A 51 4.69 6.68 -10.22
C HIS A 51 5.18 5.34 -9.66
N GLU A 52 5.78 5.29 -8.48
CA GLU A 52 6.22 3.99 -7.95
C GLU A 52 5.04 3.20 -7.36
N ALA A 53 4.08 3.86 -6.73
CA ALA A 53 2.91 3.20 -6.14
C ALA A 53 2.02 2.49 -7.16
N HIS A 54 1.81 3.05 -8.36
CA HIS A 54 0.96 2.40 -9.36
C HIS A 54 1.60 1.12 -9.92
N HIS A 55 2.93 1.05 -10.03
CA HIS A 55 3.64 -0.17 -10.40
C HIS A 55 3.45 -1.28 -9.36
N ALA A 56 3.35 -0.91 -8.08
CA ALA A 56 3.11 -1.86 -7.00
C ALA A 56 1.63 -2.23 -6.82
N ALA A 57 0.69 -1.45 -7.33
CA ALA A 57 -0.74 -1.63 -7.09
C ALA A 57 -1.27 -3.05 -7.44
N PRO A 58 -0.89 -3.68 -8.58
CA PRO A 58 -1.32 -5.04 -8.87
C PRO A 58 -0.80 -6.05 -7.83
N LEU A 59 0.48 -5.96 -7.46
CA LEU A 59 1.07 -6.85 -6.46
C LEU A 59 0.46 -6.64 -5.07
N ILE A 60 0.23 -5.38 -4.68
CA ILE A 60 -0.43 -5.04 -3.41
C ILE A 60 -1.84 -5.66 -3.35
N ALA A 61 -2.58 -5.61 -4.47
CA ALA A 61 -3.90 -6.24 -4.58
C ALA A 61 -3.82 -7.77 -4.52
N ASP A 62 -2.84 -8.40 -5.18
CA ASP A 62 -2.60 -9.85 -5.12
C ASP A 62 -2.26 -10.33 -3.70
N LEU A 63 -1.63 -9.48 -2.90
CA LEU A 63 -1.38 -9.72 -1.47
C LEU A 63 -2.63 -9.49 -0.58
N GLY A 64 -3.77 -9.15 -1.19
CA GLY A 64 -5.06 -8.95 -0.52
C GLY A 64 -5.20 -7.60 0.19
N TRP A 65 -4.29 -6.65 -0.05
CA TRP A 65 -4.40 -5.31 0.48
C TRP A 65 -5.35 -4.47 -0.36
N VAL A 66 -6.16 -3.65 0.30
CA VAL A 66 -7.20 -2.84 -0.35
C VAL A 66 -6.84 -1.37 -0.26
N PHE A 67 -6.79 -0.70 -1.42
CA PHE A 67 -6.62 0.75 -1.49
C PHE A 67 -7.88 1.48 -1.01
N ILE A 68 -7.70 2.49 -0.16
CA ILE A 68 -8.80 3.27 0.40
C ILE A 68 -9.21 4.34 -0.62
N GLN A 69 -10.37 4.19 -1.27
CA GLN A 69 -10.87 5.20 -2.20
C GLN A 69 -11.09 6.55 -1.49
N GLY A 70 -10.48 7.61 -2.03
CA GLY A 70 -10.51 8.96 -1.45
C GLY A 70 -9.46 9.22 -0.35
N GLY A 71 -8.56 8.27 -0.08
CA GLY A 71 -7.45 8.43 0.87
C GLY A 71 -6.08 8.05 0.27
N GLU A 72 -5.00 8.40 0.97
CA GLU A 72 -3.61 8.08 0.59
C GLU A 72 -3.11 6.77 1.26
N GLY A 73 -3.95 5.73 1.27
CA GLY A 73 -3.82 4.65 2.24
C GLY A 73 -4.28 3.26 1.83
N TYR A 74 -3.89 2.27 2.62
CA TYR A 74 -4.22 0.86 2.40
C TYR A 74 -4.69 0.14 3.67
N TRP A 75 -5.63 -0.79 3.51
CA TRP A 75 -6.02 -1.76 4.54
C TRP A 75 -5.41 -3.12 4.24
N CYS A 76 -4.86 -3.77 5.28
CA CYS A 76 -4.38 -5.14 5.17
C CYS A 76 -5.55 -6.12 5.01
N PRO A 77 -5.30 -7.37 4.56
CA PRO A 77 -6.36 -8.35 4.34
C PRO A 77 -7.27 -8.56 5.56
N ALA A 78 -6.68 -8.53 6.77
CA ALA A 78 -7.41 -8.69 8.02
C ALA A 78 -8.33 -7.50 8.34
N CYS A 79 -7.97 -6.28 7.91
CA CYS A 79 -8.76 -5.06 8.12
C CYS A 79 -9.71 -4.75 6.96
N ALA A 80 -9.46 -5.30 5.78
CA ALA A 80 -10.26 -5.11 4.58
C ALA A 80 -11.43 -6.10 4.48
N GLY A 81 -11.33 -7.27 5.12
CA GLY A 81 -12.42 -8.22 5.21
C GLY A 81 -13.61 -7.66 6.00
N PRO A 82 -14.83 -8.19 5.79
CA PRO A 82 -15.92 -7.91 6.70
C PRO A 82 -15.44 -8.32 8.08
N THR A 83 -15.50 -7.40 9.06
CA THR A 83 -15.55 -7.80 10.46
C THR A 83 -16.54 -8.94 10.51
N ARG A 84 -16.09 -10.17 10.77
CA ARG A 84 -17.00 -11.15 11.31
C ARG A 84 -17.40 -10.53 12.63
N ASP A 85 -18.53 -9.83 12.62
CA ASP A 85 -19.35 -9.67 13.80
C ASP A 85 -19.52 -11.09 14.31
N THR A 86 -18.68 -11.48 15.26
CA THR A 86 -19.06 -12.49 16.23
C THR A 86 -20.22 -11.86 16.96
N GLY A 87 -21.41 -12.05 16.40
CA GLY A 87 -22.66 -11.83 17.08
C GLY A 87 -22.57 -12.62 18.37
N THR A 88 -22.30 -11.91 19.46
CA THR A 88 -22.75 -12.32 20.77
C THR A 88 -24.24 -12.00 20.78
N PRO A 89 -25.15 -12.99 20.81
CA PRO A 89 -26.54 -12.69 21.04
C PRO A 89 -26.71 -12.11 22.45
N ASP A 90 -27.52 -11.06 22.51
CA ASP A 90 -28.02 -10.34 23.68
C ASP A 90 -28.42 -11.31 24.82
N PRO A 91 -28.00 -11.12 26.07
CA PRO A 91 -28.47 -11.93 27.18
C PRO A 91 -29.88 -11.47 27.56
N SER A 92 -30.90 -12.23 27.15
CA SER A 92 -32.22 -12.25 27.78
C SER A 92 -32.33 -13.39 28.79
#